data_AF-A0A9W6KCG8-F1
#
_entry.id   AF-A0A9W6KCG8-F1
#
_cell.length_a   1.000
_cell.length_b   1.000
_cell.length_c   1.000
_cell.angle_alpha   90.00
_cell.angle_beta   90.00
_cell.angle_gamma   90.00
#
_symmetry.space_group_name_H-M   'P 1'
#
loop_
_entity.id
_entity.type
_entity.pdbx_description
1 polymer ?
#
loop_
_entity_poly.entity_id
_entity_poly.type
_entity_poly.pdbx_seq_one_letter_code
_entity_poly.pdbx_strand_id
1 'polypeptide(L)'
;MTNVTRLPGPIADIWDWQRLGLCRGRDSAQFFHPDGERGASRGRRETAAKNVCRACPVRAECAAQALTTREPYGVWGGFTEGERLRLLALGWEDAADRRNTRVDVARLEAKLGLRPTAPTPAPNAGAQQPLRAVPGRPGSTHPAPGVPSQRRPQVSAGNSRSRTAAR
;
A
#
# COMPACT_ATOMS: atom_id res chain seq x y z
N MET A 1 31.77 17.54 -15.21
CA MET A 1 31.13 16.35 -14.60
C MET A 1 30.00 16.84 -13.71
N THR A 2 28.75 16.55 -14.06
CA THR A 2 27.57 16.99 -13.30
C THR A 2 27.55 16.25 -11.96
N ASN A 3 27.51 17.00 -10.85
CA ASN A 3 27.45 16.43 -9.50
C ASN A 3 26.05 15.85 -9.25
N VAL A 4 25.89 14.56 -9.56
CA VAL A 4 24.64 13.79 -9.40
C VAL A 4 24.15 13.72 -7.94
N THR A 5 25.00 14.04 -6.97
CA THR A 5 24.65 14.09 -5.54
C THR A 5 23.61 15.17 -5.21
N ARG A 6 23.39 16.14 -6.10
CA ARG A 6 22.39 17.22 -5.94
C ARG A 6 21.06 16.94 -6.62
N LEU A 7 20.96 15.87 -7.41
CA LEU A 7 19.68 15.54 -8.04
C LEU A 7 18.69 15.05 -6.97
N PRO A 8 17.42 15.47 -7.04
CA PRO A 8 16.39 14.85 -6.22
C PRO A 8 16.40 13.34 -6.49
N GLY A 9 16.27 12.54 -5.43
CA GLY A 9 16.20 11.09 -5.56
C GLY A 9 15.02 10.69 -6.46
N PRO A 10 15.04 9.47 -7.03
CA PRO A 10 13.91 8.93 -7.78
C PRO A 10 12.58 9.12 -7.03
N ILE A 11 11.55 9.62 -7.72
CA ILE A 11 10.22 9.85 -7.13
C ILE A 11 9.63 8.58 -6.50
N ALA A 12 10.01 7.40 -6.99
CA ALA A 12 9.59 6.11 -6.46
C ALA A 12 9.96 5.94 -4.97
N ASP A 13 11.14 6.40 -4.55
CA ASP A 13 11.64 6.23 -3.18
C ASP A 13 10.78 6.96 -2.13
N ILE A 14 10.00 7.97 -2.58
CA ILE A 14 9.13 8.79 -1.71
C ILE A 14 7.95 7.96 -1.16
N TRP A 15 7.51 6.92 -1.87
CA TRP A 15 6.33 6.11 -1.51
C TRP A 15 6.68 4.72 -0.99
N ASP A 16 7.93 4.29 -1.14
CA ASP A 16 8.39 2.95 -0.82
C ASP A 16 8.18 2.53 0.63
N TRP A 17 8.31 3.49 1.55
CA TRP A 17 8.10 3.26 2.98
C TRP A 17 6.67 2.77 3.30
N GLN A 18 5.66 3.17 2.52
CA GLN A 18 4.27 2.77 2.77
C GLN A 18 4.08 1.26 2.67
N ARG A 19 4.89 0.57 1.85
CA ARG A 19 4.83 -0.88 1.67
C ARG A 19 5.24 -1.65 2.93
N LEU A 20 5.99 -1.02 3.84
CA LEU A 20 6.46 -1.60 5.10
C LEU A 20 5.50 -1.33 6.28
N GLY A 21 4.36 -0.66 6.03
CA GLY A 21 3.39 -0.35 7.08
C GLY A 21 2.70 -1.59 7.63
N LEU A 22 2.72 -1.79 8.96
CA LEU A 22 2.00 -2.89 9.64
C LEU A 22 0.47 -2.79 9.58
N CYS A 23 -0.06 -1.63 9.19
CA CYS A 23 -1.48 -1.44 8.90
C CYS A 23 -1.90 -2.12 7.59
N ARG A 24 -0.95 -2.40 6.69
CA ARG A 24 -1.23 -3.03 5.40
C ARG A 24 -1.78 -4.44 5.61
N GLY A 25 -2.91 -4.75 4.97
CA GLY A 25 -3.60 -6.03 5.12
C GLY A 25 -4.52 -6.15 6.34
N ARG A 26 -4.69 -5.07 7.11
CA ARG A 26 -5.72 -4.96 8.16
C ARG A 26 -6.95 -4.25 7.63
N ASP A 27 -8.06 -4.36 8.37
CA ASP A 27 -9.28 -3.62 8.07
C ASP A 27 -9.05 -2.11 8.18
N SER A 28 -9.38 -1.38 7.11
CA SER A 28 -9.29 0.09 7.07
C SER A 28 -10.19 0.75 8.10
N ALA A 29 -11.33 0.15 8.44
CA ALA A 29 -12.25 0.67 9.45
C ALA A 29 -11.63 0.74 10.86
N GLN A 30 -10.51 0.03 11.10
CA GLN A 30 -9.75 0.16 12.33
C GLN A 30 -9.04 1.53 12.41
N PHE A 31 -8.56 2.05 11.29
CA PHE A 31 -7.75 3.27 11.25
C PHE A 31 -8.58 4.51 10.94
N PHE A 32 -9.61 4.35 10.11
CA PHE A 32 -10.51 5.40 9.66
C PHE A 32 -11.90 5.14 10.24
N HIS A 33 -12.50 6.15 10.86
CA HIS A 33 -13.83 6.00 11.45
C HIS A 33 -14.90 6.04 10.34
N PRO A 34 -15.99 5.27 10.48
CA PRO A 34 -17.19 5.51 9.69
C PRO A 34 -17.89 6.80 10.13
N ASP A 35 -18.63 7.42 9.22
CA ASP A 35 -19.40 8.63 9.51
C ASP A 35 -20.36 8.39 10.70
N GLY A 36 -20.30 9.28 11.70
CA GLY A 36 -21.20 9.25 12.86
C GLY A 36 -20.71 8.46 14.09
N GLU A 37 -19.52 7.86 14.07
CA GLU A 37 -18.94 7.21 15.26
C GLU A 37 -18.60 8.24 16.37
N ARG A 38 -19.14 8.06 17.59
CA ARG A 38 -18.93 8.99 18.71
C ARG A 38 -18.62 8.28 20.02
N GLY A 39 -18.07 9.04 20.97
CA GLY A 39 -17.88 8.61 22.36
C GLY A 39 -16.87 7.46 22.52
N ALA A 40 -17.20 6.51 23.40
CA ALA A 40 -16.28 5.45 23.81
C ALA A 40 -15.86 4.50 22.67
N SER A 41 -16.69 4.33 21.64
CA SER A 41 -16.35 3.49 20.47
C SER A 41 -15.13 4.05 19.74
N ARG A 42 -15.17 5.35 19.45
CA ARG A 42 -14.07 6.09 18.81
C ARG A 42 -12.77 5.92 19.58
N GLY A 43 -12.79 6.13 20.90
CA GLY A 43 -11.60 6.01 21.74
C GLY A 43 -10.99 4.61 21.76
N ARG A 44 -11.82 3.55 21.78
CA ARG A 44 -11.34 2.16 21.71
C ARG A 44 -10.69 1.87 20.37
N ARG A 45 -11.31 2.28 19.26
CA ARG A 45 -10.77 2.11 17.91
C ARG A 45 -9.44 2.84 17.76
N GLU A 46 -9.37 4.11 18.17
CA GLU A 46 -8.14 4.90 18.10
C GLU A 46 -7.02 4.27 18.94
N THR A 47 -7.33 3.76 20.12
CA THR A 47 -6.35 3.03 20.96
C THR A 47 -5.85 1.77 20.25
N ALA A 48 -6.75 0.98 19.66
CA ALA A 48 -6.39 -0.22 18.91
C ALA A 48 -5.51 0.10 17.69
N ALA A 49 -5.83 1.15 16.94
CA ALA A 49 -5.02 1.61 15.81
C ALA A 49 -3.64 2.11 16.25
N LYS A 50 -3.57 2.91 17.34
CA LYS A 50 -2.30 3.39 17.90
C LYS A 50 -1.40 2.23 18.34
N ASN A 51 -1.96 1.15 18.88
CA ASN A 51 -1.18 -0.04 19.23
C ASN A 51 -0.51 -0.68 18.03
N VAL A 52 -1.17 -0.74 16.87
CA VAL A 52 -0.55 -1.20 15.62
C VAL A 52 0.57 -0.26 15.20
N CYS A 53 0.34 1.05 15.24
CA CYS A 53 1.34 2.05 14.86
C CYS A 53 2.60 2.00 15.73
N ARG A 54 2.49 1.66 17.02
CA ARG A 54 3.64 1.60 17.96
C ARG A 54 4.71 0.60 17.54
N ALA A 55 4.31 -0.53 16.93
CA ALA A 55 5.24 -1.55 16.45
C ALA A 55 5.67 -1.31 14.98
N CYS A 56 5.13 -0.29 14.32
CA CYS A 56 5.31 -0.08 12.89
C CYS A 56 6.70 0.52 12.59
N PRO A 57 7.50 -0.08 11.68
CA PRO A 57 8.85 0.39 11.39
C PRO A 57 8.88 1.75 10.69
N VAL A 58 7.79 2.13 10.02
CA VAL A 58 7.67 3.37 9.25
C VAL A 58 6.82 4.44 9.96
N ARG A 59 6.79 4.38 11.29
CA ARG A 59 5.99 5.29 12.12
C ARG A 59 6.40 6.76 11.92
N ALA A 60 7.70 7.02 11.78
CA ALA A 60 8.25 8.37 11.59
C ALA A 60 7.87 8.97 10.23
N GLU A 61 8.00 8.20 9.15
CA GLU A 61 7.61 8.58 7.79
C GLU A 61 6.10 8.82 7.73
N CYS A 62 5.31 7.91 8.32
CA CYS A 62 3.86 8.00 8.34
C CYS A 62 3.36 9.26 9.08
N ALA A 63 3.97 9.59 10.22
CA ALA A 63 3.65 10.80 10.95
C ALA A 63 4.05 12.07 10.18
N ALA A 64 5.23 12.07 9.55
CA ALA A 64 5.70 13.20 8.74
C ALA A 64 4.76 13.45 7.55
N GLN A 65 4.40 12.40 6.81
CA GLN A 65 3.47 12.50 5.68
C GLN A 65 2.13 13.10 6.13
N ALA A 66 1.56 12.57 7.21
CA ALA A 66 0.24 12.99 7.68
C ALA A 66 0.21 14.44 8.17
N LEU A 67 1.31 14.94 8.75
CA LEU A 67 1.43 16.33 9.18
C LEU A 67 1.68 17.26 7.99
N THR A 68 2.54 16.86 7.03
CA THR A 68 2.81 17.62 5.80
C THR A 68 1.55 17.80 4.96
N THR A 69 0.78 16.73 4.72
CA THR A 69 -0.46 16.79 3.91
C THR A 69 -1.68 17.23 4.71
N ARG A 70 -1.55 17.39 6.03
CA ARG A 70 -2.64 17.70 6.96
C ARG A 70 -3.80 16.72 6.82
N GLU A 71 -3.49 15.42 6.87
CA GLU A 71 -4.49 14.35 6.70
C GLU A 71 -5.67 14.54 7.68
N PRO A 72 -6.89 14.74 7.15
CA PRO A 72 -8.02 15.21 7.94
C PRO A 72 -8.60 14.13 8.87
N TYR A 73 -8.45 12.85 8.53
CA TYR A 73 -9.12 11.76 9.23
C TYR A 73 -8.20 10.61 9.61
N GLY A 74 -8.63 9.85 10.61
CA GLY A 74 -8.01 8.58 10.99
C GLY A 74 -6.75 8.69 11.86
N VAL A 75 -6.15 7.54 12.13
CA VAL A 75 -4.91 7.41 12.92
C VAL A 75 -3.71 7.19 12.00
N TRP A 76 -2.73 8.09 12.10
CA TRP A 76 -1.52 8.09 11.26
C TRP A 76 -0.29 8.20 12.13
N GLY A 77 0.73 7.35 11.91
CA GLY A 77 1.98 7.38 12.69
C GLY A 77 1.78 7.22 14.21
N GLY A 78 0.63 6.70 14.65
CA GLY A 78 0.26 6.62 16.06
C GLY A 78 -0.32 7.91 16.65
N PHE A 79 -0.72 8.86 15.82
CA PHE A 79 -1.40 10.09 16.21
C PHE A 79 -2.83 10.10 15.67
N THR A 80 -3.79 10.42 16.52
CA THR A 80 -5.19 10.68 16.14
C THR A 80 -5.32 12.01 15.39
N GLU A 81 -6.46 12.23 14.76
CA GLU A 81 -6.83 13.52 14.16
C GLU A 81 -6.64 14.68 15.14
N GLY A 82 -7.23 14.59 16.35
CA GLY A 82 -7.13 15.66 17.34
C GLY A 82 -5.70 15.92 17.81
N GLU A 83 -4.89 14.86 17.95
CA GLU A 83 -3.47 14.99 18.28
C GLU A 83 -2.68 15.69 17.17
N ARG A 84 -2.95 15.35 15.89
CA ARG A 84 -2.32 16.03 14.74
C ARG A 84 -2.71 17.50 14.65
N LEU A 85 -3.99 17.83 14.86
CA LEU A 85 -4.44 19.22 14.91
C LEU A 85 -3.72 20.02 15.99
N ARG A 86 -3.50 19.41 17.16
CA ARG A 86 -2.73 20.04 18.25
C ARG A 86 -1.25 20.20 17.88
N LEU A 87 -0.64 19.22 17.21
CA LEU A 87 0.75 19.33 16.71
C LEU A 87 0.90 20.45 15.68
N LEU A 88 -0.05 20.58 14.74
CA LEU A 88 -0.08 21.68 13.77
C LEU A 88 -0.18 23.04 14.46
N ALA A 89 -0.97 23.15 15.53
CA ALA A 89 -1.08 24.38 16.31
C ALA A 89 0.18 24.71 17.14
N LEU A 90 0.90 23.70 17.62
CA LEU A 90 2.12 23.85 18.43
C LEU A 90 3.39 24.08 17.60
N GLY A 91 3.32 23.89 16.28
CA GLY A 91 4.49 23.79 15.41
C GLY A 91 5.18 22.43 15.58
N TRP A 92 5.17 21.62 14.53
CA TRP A 92 5.74 20.27 14.50
C TRP A 92 7.01 20.19 13.65
N GLU A 93 7.26 21.23 12.86
CA GLU A 93 8.32 21.32 11.85
C GLU A 93 9.72 21.21 12.48
N ASP A 94 9.89 21.65 13.74
CA ASP A 94 11.15 21.52 14.49
C ASP A 94 11.50 20.06 14.86
N ALA A 95 10.52 19.14 14.77
CA ALA A 95 10.72 17.72 14.91
C ALA A 95 10.93 16.99 13.58
N ALA A 96 10.81 17.69 12.44
CA ALA A 96 10.97 17.10 11.11
C ALA A 96 12.42 17.18 10.60
N ASP A 97 12.78 16.25 9.71
CA ASP A 97 14.00 16.40 8.91
C ASP A 97 13.87 17.55 7.89
N ARG A 98 14.99 17.92 7.25
CA ARG A 98 15.02 19.02 6.27
C ARG A 98 14.09 18.84 5.06
N ARG A 99 13.65 17.61 4.76
CA ARG A 99 12.79 17.30 3.61
C ARG A 99 11.34 17.00 4.03
N ASN A 100 11.02 17.11 5.32
CA ASN A 100 9.75 16.69 5.91
C ASN A 100 9.38 15.24 5.57
N THR A 101 10.39 14.36 5.38
CA THR A 101 10.18 12.95 5.03
C THR A 101 10.08 12.05 6.25
N ARG A 102 10.66 12.46 7.37
CA ARG A 102 10.62 11.77 8.66
C ARG A 102 10.50 12.79 9.79
N VAL A 103 9.89 12.38 10.90
CA VAL A 103 9.82 13.16 12.15
C VAL A 103 10.36 12.38 13.33
N ASP A 104 10.93 13.08 14.31
CA ASP A 104 11.19 12.54 15.64
C ASP A 104 9.87 12.37 16.38
N VAL A 105 9.39 11.13 16.39
CA VAL A 105 8.12 10.74 17.02
C VAL A 105 8.12 11.00 18.53
N ALA A 106 9.26 10.82 19.22
CA ALA A 106 9.34 11.04 20.66
C ALA A 106 9.21 12.53 20.99
N ARG A 107 9.77 13.41 20.16
CA ARG A 107 9.61 14.86 20.29
C ARG A 107 8.15 15.30 20.07
N LEU A 108 7.44 14.70 19.11
CA LEU A 108 6.01 14.95 18.91
C LEU A 108 5.17 14.49 20.11
N GLU A 109 5.44 13.31 20.64
CA GLU A 109 4.78 12.81 21.86
C GLU A 109 5.01 13.75 23.06
N ALA A 110 6.25 14.22 23.23
CA ALA A 110 6.61 15.17 24.29
C ALA A 110 5.84 16.50 24.17
N LYS A 111 5.70 17.06 22.96
CA LYS A 111 4.90 18.28 22.70
C LYS A 111 3.44 18.12 23.11
N LEU A 112 2.88 16.92 22.94
CA LEU A 112 1.51 16.61 23.31
C LEU A 112 1.35 16.30 24.81
N GLY A 113 2.46 16.18 25.56
CA GLY A 113 2.45 15.68 26.93
C GLY A 113 2.05 14.21 27.02
N LEU A 114 2.18 13.45 25.94
CA LEU A 114 1.95 12.02 25.94
C LEU A 114 3.15 11.34 26.59
N ARG A 115 2.90 10.47 27.56
CA ARG A 115 3.97 9.69 28.19
C ARG A 115 4.65 8.85 27.10
N PRO A 116 6.00 8.90 26.96
CA PRO A 116 6.70 8.09 25.97
C PRO A 116 6.39 6.62 26.24
N THR A 117 5.68 5.98 25.32
CA THR A 117 5.34 4.57 25.47
C THR A 117 6.56 3.76 25.07
N ALA A 118 7.07 2.96 26.00
CA ALA A 118 8.22 2.09 25.77
C ALA A 118 8.05 1.32 24.45
N PRO A 119 9.11 1.20 23.64
CA PRO A 119 9.03 0.45 22.40
C PRO A 119 8.56 -0.97 22.71
N THR A 120 7.46 -1.39 22.11
CA THR A 120 7.14 -2.82 22.06
C THR A 120 8.24 -3.45 21.21
N PRO A 121 8.95 -4.50 21.68
CA PRO A 121 9.97 -5.14 20.87
C PRO A 121 9.31 -5.57 19.55
N ALA A 122 9.88 -5.09 18.45
CA ALA A 122 9.41 -5.40 17.11
C ALA A 122 9.26 -6.93 16.99
N PRO A 123 8.11 -7.46 16.52
CA PRO A 123 8.05 -8.86 16.14
C PRO A 123 8.94 -9.00 14.89
N ASN A 124 10.18 -9.43 15.12
CA ASN A 124 11.22 -9.68 14.13
C ASN A 124 11.59 -8.48 13.23
N ALA A 125 12.58 -7.70 13.67
CA ALA A 125 13.55 -7.08 12.76
C ALA A 125 14.49 -8.15 12.15
N GLY A 126 13.89 -9.21 11.59
CA GLY A 126 14.56 -10.40 11.09
C GLY A 126 14.15 -10.63 9.65
N ALA A 127 15.14 -10.50 8.76
CA ALA A 127 15.10 -10.81 7.35
C ALA A 127 14.35 -9.81 6.45
N GLN A 128 15.08 -8.77 6.04
CA GLN A 128 15.24 -8.61 4.59
C GLN A 128 15.82 -9.95 4.11
N GLN A 129 14.96 -10.92 3.75
CA GLN A 129 15.44 -12.09 3.03
C GLN A 129 16.11 -11.52 1.77
N PRO A 130 17.38 -11.84 1.48
CA PRO A 130 17.90 -11.56 0.16
C PRO A 130 16.90 -12.20 -0.80
N LEU A 131 16.44 -11.43 -1.79
CA LEU A 131 15.63 -11.95 -2.89
C LEU A 131 16.32 -13.25 -3.33
N ARG A 132 15.73 -14.40 -2.99
CA ARG A 132 16.24 -15.67 -3.47
C ARG A 132 16.22 -15.52 -4.99
N ALA A 133 17.38 -15.60 -5.61
CA ALA A 133 17.49 -15.69 -7.05
C ALA A 133 16.55 -16.82 -7.47
N VAL A 134 15.47 -16.47 -8.17
CA VAL A 134 14.60 -17.45 -8.81
C VAL A 134 15.52 -18.14 -9.82
N PRO A 135 15.83 -19.45 -9.68
CA PRO A 135 16.54 -20.14 -10.74
C PRO A 135 15.68 -19.99 -11.99
N GLY A 136 16.28 -19.46 -13.05
CA GLY A 136 15.60 -19.20 -14.31
C GLY A 136 14.76 -20.40 -14.71
N ARG A 137 13.47 -20.19 -14.94
CA ARG A 137 12.61 -21.22 -15.52
C ARG A 137 13.30 -21.68 -16.82
N PRO A 138 13.60 -22.97 -17.01
CA PRO A 138 14.00 -23.43 -18.33
C PRO A 138 12.87 -23.11 -19.29
N GLY A 139 13.23 -22.48 -20.41
CA GLY A 139 12.30 -21.99 -21.42
C GLY A 139 11.30 -23.07 -21.79
N SER A 140 10.03 -22.78 -21.54
CA SER A 140 8.93 -23.49 -22.16
C SER A 140 9.07 -23.34 -23.67
N THR A 141 9.59 -24.37 -24.32
CA THR A 141 9.57 -24.50 -25.77
C THR A 141 8.10 -24.57 -26.17
N HIS A 142 7.54 -23.43 -26.59
CA HIS A 142 6.26 -23.42 -27.25
C HIS A 142 6.41 -24.22 -28.55
N PRO A 143 5.62 -25.29 -28.77
CA PRO A 143 5.55 -25.90 -30.08
C PRO A 143 4.97 -24.89 -31.07
N ALA A 144 5.58 -24.82 -32.24
CA ALA A 144 5.15 -23.96 -33.34
C ALA A 144 3.67 -24.21 -33.68
N PRO A 145 2.89 -23.18 -34.07
CA PRO A 145 1.53 -23.37 -34.53
C PRO A 145 1.53 -24.24 -35.79
N GLY A 146 0.86 -25.39 -35.70
CA GLY A 146 0.66 -26.31 -36.81
C GLY A 146 -0.13 -25.64 -37.93
N VAL A 147 0.34 -25.83 -39.16
CA VAL A 147 -0.34 -25.44 -40.40
C VAL A 147 -1.70 -26.15 -40.47
N PRO A 148 -2.82 -25.44 -40.69
CA PRO A 148 -4.12 -26.08 -40.84
C PRO A 148 -4.19 -26.84 -42.18
N SER A 149 -4.37 -28.16 -42.08
CA SER A 149 -4.63 -29.05 -43.21
C SER A 149 -5.95 -28.66 -43.89
N GLN A 150 -5.86 -28.19 -45.13
CA GLN A 150 -7.03 -27.83 -45.93
C GLN A 150 -7.92 -29.06 -46.17
N ARG A 151 -9.14 -29.03 -45.63
CA ARG A 151 -10.20 -29.98 -46.01
C ARG A 151 -10.70 -29.60 -47.39
N ARG A 152 -10.58 -30.54 -48.34
CA ARG A 152 -11.14 -30.44 -49.69
C ARG A 152 -12.68 -30.28 -49.61
N PRO A 153 -13.28 -29.41 -50.43
CA PRO A 153 -14.73 -29.28 -50.50
C PRO A 153 -15.36 -30.52 -51.18
N GLN A 154 -16.40 -31.06 -50.54
CA GLN A 154 -17.29 -32.08 -51.10
C GLN A 154 -18.20 -31.43 -52.15
N VAL A 155 -18.11 -31.90 -53.39
CA VAL A 155 -19.02 -31.55 -54.48
C VAL A 155 -20.24 -32.46 -54.38
N SER A 156 -21.39 -31.89 -54.00
CA SER A 156 -22.69 -32.56 -54.07
C SER A 156 -23.51 -31.91 -55.17
N ALA A 157 -23.58 -32.58 -56.33
CA ALA A 157 -24.48 -32.21 -57.42
C ALA A 157 -25.30 -33.44 -57.85
N GLY A 158 -26.60 -33.35 -57.52
CA GLY A 158 -27.77 -33.80 -58.28
C GLY A 158 -27.78 -35.19 -58.92
N ASN A 159 -28.76 -36.01 -58.54
CA ASN A 159 -29.55 -36.70 -59.55
C ASN A 159 -31.04 -36.81 -59.17
N SER A 160 -31.85 -36.63 -60.21
CA SER A 160 -33.28 -36.41 -60.25
C SER A 160 -34.07 -37.72 -60.30
N ARG A 161 -35.34 -37.70 -59.82
CA ARG A 161 -36.55 -38.37 -60.36
C ARG A 161 -37.70 -38.19 -59.36
N SER A 162 -38.70 -37.34 -59.64
CA SER A 162 -39.92 -37.58 -60.45
C SER A 162 -40.96 -38.48 -59.78
N ARG A 163 -42.09 -37.87 -59.37
CA ARG A 163 -43.47 -38.40 -59.14
C ARG A 163 -44.23 -37.28 -58.37
N THR A 164 -45.44 -36.82 -58.64
CA THR A 164 -46.56 -37.16 -59.54
C THR A 164 -47.55 -35.97 -59.42
N ALA A 165 -48.28 -35.59 -60.46
CA ALA A 165 -49.70 -35.19 -60.36
C ALA A 165 -50.26 -34.79 -61.74
N ALA A 166 -51.17 -35.61 -62.24
CA ALA A 166 -52.11 -35.25 -63.29
C ALA A 166 -53.37 -34.68 -62.64
N ARG A 167 -53.73 -33.43 -62.99
CA ARG A 167 -55.04 -33.03 -63.52
C ARG A 167 -55.11 -31.52 -63.69
#